data_AF-A0A2V8XZD9-F1
#
_entry.id   AF-A0A2V8XZD9-F1
#
_cell.length_a   1.000
_cell.length_b   1.000
_cell.length_c   1.000
_cell.angle_alpha   90.00
_cell.angle_beta   90.00
_cell.angle_gamma   90.00
#
_symmetry.space_group_name_H-M   'P 1'
#
loop_
_entity.id
_entity.type
_entity.pdbx_description
1 polymer ?
#
loop_
_entity_poly.entity_id
_entity_poly.type
_entity_poly.pdbx_seq_one_letter_code
_entity_poly.pdbx_strand_id
1 'polypeptide(L)'
;ALFTILADLDKLREAGCFPDTKLSIRDFILRSLPMKPTDSLFNYYGYLADRSGLDLTPRMRVKIERAYFQPAEVGEEEHSAKLFLGLSTAYFNLQLASNGKIRFHQKGTARYTPASLTHQLQEGTSDLGVSSIPPERHFRLLFNTYFDTRSTAIIGATYTSQLDQLDQELRAHPDEDCKNAAATYGAICFGFPGFVTLTPQVKVELNGKTKFVDLGTKIKELLSRSQADALKSLRIQRLFLDSYYDLYFDPADLNVLSLTLVAGDRVSLSTSSRVLH
;
A
#
# COMPACT_ATOMS: atom_id res chain seq x y z
N ALA A 1 -23.28 8.13 -1.77
CA ALA A 1 -23.42 9.33 -0.90
C ALA A 1 -22.05 9.90 -0.51
N LEU A 2 -21.27 9.24 0.36
CA LEU A 2 -19.97 9.75 0.83
C LEU A 2 -18.99 10.08 -0.32
N PHE A 3 -18.82 9.19 -1.30
CA PHE A 3 -17.87 9.43 -2.40
C PHE A 3 -18.29 10.51 -3.40
N THR A 4 -19.60 10.65 -3.65
CA THR A 4 -20.14 11.78 -4.42
C THR A 4 -19.78 13.09 -3.72
N ILE A 5 -19.94 13.13 -2.39
CA ILE A 5 -19.52 14.28 -1.57
C ILE A 5 -18.01 14.49 -1.67
N LEU A 6 -17.18 13.45 -1.59
CA LEU A 6 -15.72 13.59 -1.71
C LEU A 6 -15.28 14.07 -3.11
N ALA A 7 -15.94 13.62 -4.17
CA ALA A 7 -15.67 14.07 -5.53
C ALA A 7 -16.08 15.54 -5.74
N ASP A 8 -17.22 15.95 -5.17
CA ASP A 8 -17.65 17.35 -5.19
C ASP A 8 -16.71 18.24 -4.36
N LEU A 9 -16.22 17.74 -3.22
CA LEU A 9 -15.20 18.44 -2.43
C LEU A 9 -13.87 18.57 -3.17
N ASP A 10 -13.47 17.56 -3.93
CA ASP A 10 -12.27 17.62 -4.77
C ASP A 10 -12.41 18.70 -5.86
N LYS A 11 -13.58 18.80 -6.52
CA LYS A 11 -13.87 19.88 -7.48
C LYS A 11 -13.86 21.26 -6.83
N LEU A 12 -14.46 21.41 -5.65
CA LEU A 12 -14.44 22.66 -4.90
C LEU A 12 -13.02 23.06 -4.49
N ARG A 13 -12.17 22.09 -4.12
CA ARG A 13 -10.75 22.32 -3.83
C ARG A 13 -9.99 22.77 -5.07
N GLU A 14 -10.20 22.10 -6.20
CA GLU A 14 -9.60 22.46 -7.49
C GLU A 14 -10.02 23.87 -7.95
N ALA A 15 -11.25 24.27 -7.62
CA ALA A 15 -11.76 25.62 -7.84
C ALA A 15 -11.25 26.67 -6.84
N GLY A 16 -10.39 26.29 -5.88
CA GLY A 16 -9.82 27.20 -4.89
C GLY A 16 -10.77 27.59 -3.75
N CYS A 17 -11.86 26.83 -3.53
CA CYS A 17 -12.82 27.11 -2.46
C CYS A 17 -12.27 26.81 -1.05
N PHE A 18 -11.08 26.24 -0.95
CA PHE A 18 -10.47 25.85 0.30
C PHE A 18 -9.03 26.33 0.40
N PRO A 19 -8.58 26.74 1.60
CA PRO A 19 -7.19 27.13 1.81
C PRO A 19 -6.25 25.95 1.60
N ASP A 20 -5.04 26.21 1.10
CA ASP A 20 -3.97 25.21 1.00
C ASP A 20 -3.52 24.79 2.41
N THR A 21 -4.13 23.72 2.91
CA THR A 21 -3.79 23.11 4.20
C THR A 21 -2.83 21.93 4.03
N LYS A 22 -2.06 21.60 5.07
CA LYS A 22 -1.15 20.44 5.07
C LYS A 22 -1.86 19.09 4.83
N LEU A 23 -3.14 19.00 5.20
CA LEU A 23 -4.02 17.86 4.97
C LEU A 23 -5.07 18.28 3.95
N SER A 24 -5.39 17.42 2.98
CA SER A 24 -6.55 17.69 2.13
C SER A 24 -7.84 17.61 2.94
N ILE A 25 -8.87 18.35 2.55
CA ILE A 25 -10.19 18.28 3.21
C ILE A 25 -10.79 16.88 3.11
N ARG A 26 -10.54 16.20 2.00
CA ARG A 26 -10.85 14.78 1.83
C ARG A 26 -10.19 13.95 2.93
N ASP A 27 -8.88 14.08 3.14
CA ASP A 27 -8.17 13.36 4.20
C ASP A 27 -8.67 13.72 5.59
N PHE A 28 -8.98 15.00 5.83
CA PHE A 28 -9.52 15.46 7.10
C PHE A 28 -10.85 14.77 7.40
N ILE A 29 -11.80 14.82 6.47
CA ILE A 29 -13.11 14.19 6.63
C ILE A 29 -12.96 12.68 6.82
N LEU A 30 -12.20 12.01 5.94
CA LEU A 30 -11.99 10.56 6.03
C LEU A 30 -11.36 10.12 7.35
N ARG A 31 -10.47 10.95 7.92
CA ARG A 31 -9.86 10.69 9.23
C ARG A 31 -10.83 10.98 10.38
N SER A 32 -11.66 12.01 10.27
CA SER A 32 -12.56 12.46 11.34
C SER A 32 -13.86 11.65 11.47
N LEU A 33 -14.19 10.80 10.49
CA LEU A 33 -15.40 9.98 10.56
C LEU A 33 -15.23 8.83 11.58
N PRO A 34 -16.21 8.63 12.49
CA PRO A 34 -16.22 7.44 13.33
C PRO A 34 -16.53 6.23 12.44
N MET A 35 -15.54 5.37 12.22
CA MET A 35 -15.65 4.17 11.39
C MET A 35 -15.09 2.95 12.13
N LYS A 36 -15.51 1.74 11.76
CA LYS A 36 -14.86 0.53 12.29
C LYS A 36 -13.38 0.56 11.86
N PRO A 37 -12.42 0.09 12.69
CA PRO A 37 -11.00 0.13 12.37
C PRO A 37 -10.64 -0.47 11.00
N THR A 38 -11.32 -1.55 10.60
CA THR A 38 -11.18 -2.14 9.26
C THR A 38 -11.59 -1.15 8.18
N ASP A 39 -12.76 -0.54 8.35
CA ASP A 39 -13.28 0.46 7.42
C ASP A 39 -12.38 1.70 7.39
N SER A 40 -11.73 2.05 8.51
CA SER A 40 -10.72 3.11 8.56
C SER A 40 -9.51 2.77 7.69
N LEU A 41 -9.05 1.52 7.64
CA LEU A 41 -8.01 1.09 6.70
C LEU A 41 -8.47 1.16 5.24
N PHE A 42 -9.67 0.65 4.97
CA PHE A 42 -10.29 0.71 3.64
C PHE A 42 -10.42 2.17 3.16
N ASN A 43 -10.84 3.10 4.04
CA ASN A 43 -11.03 4.50 3.69
C ASN A 43 -9.74 5.34 3.74
N TYR A 44 -8.80 5.05 4.64
CA TYR A 44 -7.51 5.76 4.73
C TYR A 44 -6.58 5.41 3.57
N TYR A 45 -6.71 4.21 3.01
CA TYR A 45 -5.90 3.74 1.89
C TYR A 45 -6.70 3.54 0.58
N GLY A 46 -8.00 3.84 0.55
CA GLY A 46 -8.79 3.89 -0.68
C GLY A 46 -9.29 2.55 -1.22
N TYR A 47 -9.17 1.46 -0.47
CA TYR A 47 -9.70 0.15 -0.84
C TYR A 47 -11.21 0.18 -0.63
N LEU A 48 -12.00 0.16 -1.70
CA LEU A 48 -13.46 0.18 -1.62
C LEU A 48 -14.00 -0.98 -2.43
N ALA A 49 -15.10 -1.59 -1.96
CA ALA A 49 -15.96 -2.33 -2.87
C ALA A 49 -16.31 -1.36 -4.02
N ASP A 50 -16.05 -1.76 -5.26
CA ASP A 50 -16.17 -0.95 -6.48
C ASP A 50 -14.99 -0.03 -6.83
N ARG A 51 -13.83 -0.10 -6.15
CA ARG A 51 -12.57 0.48 -6.65
C ARG A 51 -11.48 -0.58 -6.63
N SER A 52 -10.74 -0.68 -7.73
CA SER A 52 -9.65 -1.65 -7.89
C SER A 52 -8.32 -1.12 -7.34
N GLY A 53 -8.32 -0.05 -6.53
CA GLY A 53 -7.08 0.65 -6.21
C GLY A 53 -6.87 1.05 -4.75
N LEU A 54 -5.64 1.48 -4.47
CA LEU A 54 -5.16 1.90 -3.17
C LEU A 54 -4.32 3.18 -3.31
N ASP A 55 -4.76 4.25 -2.66
CA ASP A 55 -4.05 5.53 -2.67
C ASP A 55 -2.75 5.42 -1.85
N LEU A 56 -1.65 5.82 -2.50
CA LEU A 56 -0.33 5.75 -1.94
C LEU A 56 0.02 7.08 -1.27
N THR A 57 0.54 7.02 -0.05
CA THR A 57 0.87 8.21 0.76
C THR A 57 2.36 8.31 1.07
N PRO A 58 2.89 9.52 1.33
CA PRO A 58 4.24 9.68 1.88
C PRO A 58 4.36 8.87 3.18
N ARG A 59 5.50 8.20 3.41
CA ARG A 59 5.79 7.25 4.52
C ARG A 59 5.35 5.81 4.29
N MET A 60 4.65 5.51 3.20
CA MET A 60 4.53 4.14 2.73
C MET A 60 5.81 3.64 2.07
N ARG A 61 5.87 2.32 1.90
CA ARG A 61 6.79 1.63 1.00
C ARG A 61 5.99 0.69 0.12
N VAL A 62 6.38 0.55 -1.13
CA VAL A 62 5.87 -0.52 -2.00
C VAL A 62 6.92 -1.62 -2.06
N LYS A 63 6.52 -2.84 -1.73
CA LYS A 63 7.26 -4.08 -1.99
C LYS A 63 6.79 -4.62 -3.33
N ILE A 64 7.71 -4.93 -4.23
CA ILE A 64 7.43 -5.49 -5.54
C ILE A 64 8.04 -6.90 -5.57
N GLU A 65 7.21 -7.89 -5.83
CA GLU A 65 7.58 -9.30 -5.91
C GLU A 65 7.22 -9.83 -7.29
N ARG A 66 8.22 -10.21 -8.09
CA ARG A 66 8.04 -10.84 -9.40
C ARG A 66 8.36 -12.31 -9.31
N ALA A 67 7.45 -13.14 -9.81
CA ALA A 67 7.68 -14.57 -10.00
C ALA A 67 8.25 -14.85 -11.39
N TYR A 68 9.23 -15.75 -11.43
CA TYR A 68 9.86 -16.22 -12.65
C TYR A 68 9.51 -17.67 -12.91
N PHE A 69 9.25 -17.99 -14.17
CA PHE A 69 8.88 -19.31 -14.61
C PHE A 69 9.75 -19.72 -15.80
N GLN A 70 10.00 -21.01 -15.93
CA GLN A 70 10.56 -21.60 -17.14
C GLN A 70 9.51 -21.55 -18.26
N PRO A 71 9.92 -21.39 -19.54
CA PRO A 71 8.99 -21.53 -20.66
C PRO A 71 8.30 -22.90 -20.62
N ALA A 72 6.98 -22.90 -20.79
CA ALA A 72 6.20 -24.12 -20.85
C ALA A 72 6.45 -24.86 -22.18
N GLU A 73 6.47 -26.19 -22.14
CA GLU A 73 6.45 -27.00 -23.36
C GLU A 73 5.04 -27.03 -23.97
N VAL A 74 4.93 -27.40 -25.25
CA VAL A 74 3.64 -27.46 -25.96
C VAL A 74 2.71 -28.45 -25.26
N GLY A 75 1.58 -27.95 -24.75
CA GLY A 75 0.58 -28.75 -24.02
C GLY A 75 0.71 -28.71 -22.50
N GLU A 76 1.69 -27.99 -21.95
CA GLU A 76 1.79 -27.70 -20.52
C GLU A 76 1.07 -26.40 -20.14
N GLU A 77 0.63 -26.33 -18.89
CA GLU A 77 0.06 -25.11 -18.32
C GLU A 77 1.18 -24.07 -18.09
N GLU A 78 1.06 -22.92 -18.76
CA GLU A 78 1.94 -21.79 -18.53
C GLU A 78 1.88 -21.37 -17.05
N HIS A 79 3.05 -21.10 -16.45
CA HIS A 79 3.17 -20.62 -15.06
C HIS A 79 2.74 -21.61 -13.96
N SER A 80 2.78 -22.91 -14.24
CA SER A 80 2.57 -23.94 -13.21
C SER A 80 3.66 -23.93 -12.12
N ALA A 81 3.34 -24.47 -10.94
CA ALA A 81 4.29 -24.61 -9.83
C ALA A 81 5.55 -25.42 -10.20
N LYS A 82 5.47 -26.31 -11.20
CA LYS A 82 6.62 -27.09 -11.69
C LYS A 82 7.61 -26.23 -12.47
N LEU A 83 7.11 -25.20 -13.17
CA LEU A 83 7.91 -24.29 -13.96
C LEU A 83 8.46 -23.13 -13.11
N PHE A 84 8.06 -23.01 -11.85
CA PHE A 84 8.47 -21.91 -10.98
C PHE A 84 9.97 -21.95 -10.66
N LEU A 85 10.67 -20.89 -11.03
CA LEU A 85 12.11 -20.75 -10.83
C LEU A 85 12.46 -19.97 -9.55
N GLY A 86 11.57 -19.08 -9.10
CA GLY A 86 11.76 -18.29 -7.89
C GLY A 86 11.22 -16.86 -8.00
N LEU A 87 11.68 -15.99 -7.08
CA LEU A 87 11.19 -14.61 -6.94
C LEU A 87 12.33 -13.58 -7.01
N SER A 88 12.00 -12.39 -7.50
CA SER A 88 12.75 -11.17 -7.15
C SER A 88 11.91 -10.26 -6.29
N THR A 89 12.53 -9.66 -5.28
CA THR A 89 11.90 -8.70 -4.39
C THR A 89 12.65 -7.37 -4.43
N ALA A 90 11.93 -6.28 -4.70
CA ALA A 90 12.42 -4.92 -4.63
C ALA A 90 11.55 -4.07 -3.71
N TYR A 91 12.14 -3.03 -3.11
CA TYR A 91 11.45 -2.16 -2.15
C TYR A 91 11.61 -0.71 -2.56
N PHE A 92 10.53 0.07 -2.55
CA PHE A 92 10.52 1.49 -2.93
C PHE A 92 9.85 2.30 -1.84
N ASN A 93 10.58 3.21 -1.19
CA ASN A 93 9.98 4.14 -0.24
C ASN A 93 9.33 5.30 -1.00
N LEU A 94 8.15 5.72 -0.54
CA LEU A 94 7.50 6.91 -1.05
C LEU A 94 7.94 8.12 -0.25
N GLN A 95 8.61 9.04 -0.92
CA GLN A 95 9.18 10.24 -0.32
C GLN A 95 8.50 11.48 -0.87
N LEU A 96 8.21 12.43 0.02
CA LEU A 96 7.80 13.77 -0.38
C LEU A 96 9.05 14.55 -0.80
N ALA A 97 9.07 15.04 -2.03
CA ALA A 97 10.07 15.96 -2.54
C ALA A 97 9.78 17.40 -2.06
N SER A 98 10.76 18.30 -2.19
CA SER A 98 10.66 19.69 -1.74
C SER A 98 9.53 20.47 -2.41
N ASN A 99 9.13 20.07 -3.62
CA ASN A 99 8.02 20.65 -4.39
C ASN A 99 6.63 20.09 -4.00
N GLY A 100 6.54 19.30 -2.92
CA GLY A 100 5.28 18.69 -2.48
C GLY A 100 4.81 17.51 -3.32
N LYS A 101 5.59 17.08 -4.32
CA LYS A 101 5.31 15.87 -5.12
C LYS A 101 5.91 14.63 -4.45
N ILE A 102 5.30 13.48 -4.67
CA ILE A 102 5.75 12.18 -4.23
C ILE A 102 6.71 11.61 -5.29
N ARG A 103 7.77 10.94 -4.85
CA ARG A 103 8.67 10.17 -5.71
C ARG A 103 8.97 8.81 -5.11
N PHE A 104 9.25 7.83 -5.97
CA PHE A 104 9.69 6.50 -5.56
C PHE A 104 11.21 6.47 -5.40
N HIS A 105 11.68 5.97 -4.26
CA HIS A 105 13.09 5.79 -3.98
C HIS A 105 13.38 4.34 -3.62
N GLN A 106 14.11 3.64 -4.48
CA GLN A 106 14.51 2.26 -4.23
C GLN A 106 15.31 2.13 -2.92
N LYS A 107 15.00 1.11 -2.11
CA LYS A 107 15.67 0.82 -0.85
C LYS A 107 16.56 -0.40 -1.03
N GLY A 108 17.87 -0.15 -1.18
CA GLY A 108 18.84 -1.20 -1.45
C GLY A 108 18.70 -1.76 -2.86
N THR A 109 19.29 -2.93 -3.11
CA THR A 109 19.20 -3.63 -4.40
C THR A 109 18.04 -4.62 -4.39
N ALA A 110 17.57 -5.02 -5.58
CA ALA A 110 16.68 -6.16 -5.71
C ALA A 110 17.34 -7.42 -5.15
N ARG A 111 16.54 -8.27 -4.51
CA ARG A 111 16.97 -9.56 -3.97
C ARG A 111 16.34 -10.67 -4.79
N TYR A 112 17.10 -11.72 -5.08
CA TYR A 112 16.65 -12.84 -5.87
C TYR A 112 16.71 -14.13 -5.04
N THR A 113 15.66 -14.92 -5.11
CA THR A 113 15.53 -16.20 -4.40
C THR A 113 15.06 -17.27 -5.38
N PRO A 114 15.90 -18.24 -5.76
CA PRO A 114 17.30 -18.41 -5.37
C PRO A 114 18.24 -17.37 -5.99
N ALA A 115 19.43 -17.19 -5.42
CA ALA A 115 20.41 -16.19 -5.86
C ALA A 115 20.88 -16.39 -7.32
N SER A 116 20.79 -17.62 -7.85
CA SER A 116 21.13 -17.96 -9.23
C SER A 116 20.30 -17.21 -10.27
N LEU A 117 19.10 -16.72 -9.91
CA LEU A 117 18.23 -15.94 -10.81
C LEU A 117 18.84 -14.59 -11.24
N THR A 118 19.80 -14.05 -10.49
CA THR A 118 20.36 -12.72 -10.71
C THR A 118 20.94 -12.51 -12.12
N HIS A 119 21.46 -13.57 -12.75
CA HIS A 119 22.16 -13.48 -14.04
C HIS A 119 21.31 -13.88 -15.25
N GLN A 120 20.11 -14.44 -15.03
CA GLN A 120 19.38 -15.14 -16.09
C GLN A 120 18.26 -14.31 -16.74
N LEU A 121 17.76 -13.24 -16.11
CA LEU A 121 16.47 -12.67 -16.53
C LEU A 121 16.46 -11.14 -16.52
N GLN A 122 16.24 -10.53 -17.69
CA GLN A 122 16.11 -9.08 -17.85
C GLN A 122 14.78 -8.54 -17.31
N GLU A 123 13.73 -9.36 -17.21
CA GLU A 123 12.38 -8.91 -16.84
C GLU A 123 12.32 -8.21 -15.47
N GLY A 124 13.11 -8.65 -14.49
CA GLY A 124 13.17 -8.00 -13.17
C GLY A 124 13.73 -6.58 -13.19
N THR A 125 14.48 -6.21 -14.24
CA THR A 125 15.00 -4.83 -14.37
C THR A 125 13.90 -3.85 -14.78
N SER A 126 12.84 -4.33 -15.44
CA SER A 126 11.69 -3.49 -15.81
C SER A 126 10.98 -2.94 -14.56
N ASP A 127 10.82 -3.75 -13.51
CA ASP A 127 10.23 -3.33 -12.23
C ASP A 127 11.05 -2.23 -11.53
N LEU A 128 12.36 -2.18 -11.78
CA LEU A 128 13.23 -1.12 -11.26
C LEU A 128 12.97 0.24 -11.92
N GLY A 129 12.29 0.22 -13.07
CA GLY A 129 11.79 1.41 -13.77
C GLY A 129 10.83 2.26 -12.94
N VAL A 130 10.29 1.73 -11.83
CA VAL A 130 9.48 2.50 -10.86
C VAL A 130 10.21 3.73 -10.33
N SER A 131 11.53 3.67 -10.15
CA SER A 131 12.33 4.84 -9.75
C SER A 131 12.33 5.97 -10.79
N SER A 132 11.98 5.66 -12.03
CA SER A 132 11.95 6.60 -13.17
C SER A 132 10.56 7.19 -13.42
N ILE A 133 9.53 6.78 -12.67
CA ILE A 133 8.20 7.38 -12.74
C ILE A 133 8.33 8.87 -12.34
N PRO A 134 7.87 9.81 -13.18
CA PRO A 134 7.92 11.22 -12.85
C PRO A 134 7.21 11.53 -11.53
N PRO A 135 7.76 12.42 -10.69
CA PRO A 135 7.12 12.78 -9.43
C PRO A 135 5.75 13.42 -9.66
N GLU A 136 4.74 12.97 -8.91
CA GLU A 136 3.36 13.49 -8.95
C GLU A 136 2.80 13.76 -7.55
N ARG A 137 1.74 14.57 -7.45
CA ARG A 137 1.13 14.90 -6.15
C ARG A 137 0.41 13.71 -5.53
N HIS A 138 -0.19 12.87 -6.37
CA HIS A 138 -0.98 11.72 -5.95
C HIS A 138 -0.56 10.48 -6.75
N PHE A 139 -0.52 9.34 -6.08
CA PHE A 139 -0.34 8.03 -6.70
C PHE A 139 -1.38 7.05 -6.18
N ARG A 140 -1.79 6.11 -7.02
CA ARG A 140 -2.66 4.99 -6.67
C ARG A 140 -2.08 3.70 -7.25
N LEU A 141 -2.04 2.66 -6.44
CA LEU A 141 -1.78 1.29 -6.87
C LEU A 141 -3.10 0.72 -7.38
N LEU A 142 -3.14 0.16 -8.58
CA LEU A 142 -4.30 -0.57 -9.11
C LEU A 142 -4.03 -2.08 -9.11
N PHE A 143 -5.04 -2.83 -8.67
CA PHE A 143 -5.15 -4.28 -8.66
C PHE A 143 -6.34 -4.67 -9.53
N ASN A 144 -6.11 -4.96 -10.80
CA ASN A 144 -7.16 -5.46 -11.67
C ASN A 144 -7.00 -6.98 -11.87
N THR A 145 -8.07 -7.72 -11.59
CA THR A 145 -8.17 -9.16 -11.81
C THR A 145 -9.35 -9.38 -12.75
N TYR A 146 -9.07 -9.67 -14.02
CA TYR A 146 -10.08 -9.90 -15.04
C TYR A 146 -9.92 -11.30 -15.65
N PHE A 147 -10.90 -12.17 -15.41
CA PHE A 147 -10.91 -13.60 -15.76
C PHE A 147 -9.63 -14.32 -15.31
N ASP A 148 -8.58 -14.36 -16.13
CA ASP A 148 -7.27 -14.97 -15.83
C ASP A 148 -6.09 -14.00 -15.89
N THR A 149 -6.33 -12.73 -16.25
CA THR A 149 -5.29 -11.69 -16.29
C THR A 149 -5.27 -10.89 -15.00
N ARG A 150 -4.10 -10.88 -14.35
CA ARG A 150 -3.80 -10.01 -13.23
C ARG A 150 -2.96 -8.85 -13.75
N SER A 151 -3.56 -7.68 -13.90
CA SER A 151 -2.81 -6.47 -14.21
C SER A 151 -2.66 -5.64 -12.93
N THR A 152 -1.40 -5.35 -12.59
CA THR A 152 -1.09 -4.41 -11.53
C THR A 152 -0.42 -3.19 -12.14
N ALA A 153 -0.77 -2.02 -11.63
CA ALA A 153 -0.22 -0.76 -12.11
C ALA A 153 -0.04 0.24 -10.97
N ILE A 154 0.86 1.19 -11.17
CA ILE A 154 0.93 2.42 -10.40
C ILE A 154 0.50 3.55 -11.32
N ILE A 155 -0.56 4.26 -10.96
CA ILE A 155 -0.99 5.47 -11.64
C ILE A 155 -0.64 6.70 -10.80
N GLY A 156 -0.27 7.79 -11.47
CA GLY A 156 0.12 9.05 -10.83
C GLY A 156 -0.50 10.26 -11.52
N ALA A 157 -0.91 11.26 -10.76
CA ALA A 157 -1.51 12.47 -11.32
C ALA A 157 -1.35 13.68 -10.38
N THR A 158 -1.60 14.86 -10.93
CA THR A 158 -1.60 16.10 -10.16
C THR A 158 -2.86 16.25 -9.31
N TYR A 159 -4.00 15.71 -9.76
CA TYR A 159 -5.28 15.78 -9.06
C TYR A 159 -5.86 14.38 -8.78
N THR A 160 -6.56 14.23 -7.65
CA THR A 160 -7.23 12.97 -7.28
C THR A 160 -8.39 12.62 -8.21
N SER A 161 -9.05 13.62 -8.80
CA SER A 161 -10.10 13.47 -9.80
C SER A 161 -9.61 12.74 -11.06
N GLN A 162 -8.40 13.05 -11.54
CA GLN A 162 -7.76 12.37 -12.67
C GLN A 162 -7.51 10.89 -12.37
N LEU A 163 -7.05 10.57 -11.14
CA LEU A 163 -6.86 9.18 -10.72
C LEU A 163 -8.19 8.42 -10.67
N ASP A 164 -9.24 9.07 -10.18
CA ASP A 164 -10.59 8.48 -10.10
C ASP A 164 -11.18 8.19 -11.48
N GLN A 165 -10.97 9.08 -12.46
CA GLN A 165 -11.39 8.88 -13.84
C GLN A 165 -10.60 7.76 -14.52
N LEU A 166 -9.28 7.75 -14.38
CA LEU A 166 -8.42 6.72 -14.97
C LEU A 166 -8.70 5.33 -14.38
N ASP A 167 -8.91 5.23 -13.07
CA ASP A 167 -9.31 3.99 -12.40
C ASP A 167 -10.64 3.45 -12.96
N GLN A 168 -11.62 4.33 -13.19
CA GLN A 168 -12.89 3.96 -13.82
C GLN A 168 -12.70 3.48 -15.27
N GLU A 169 -11.88 4.17 -16.06
CA GLU A 169 -11.61 3.82 -17.45
C GLU A 169 -10.94 2.45 -17.57
N LEU A 170 -9.86 2.22 -16.81
CA LEU A 170 -9.12 0.95 -16.82
C LEU A 170 -9.95 -0.24 -16.34
N ARG A 171 -11.01 0.01 -15.56
CA ARG A 171 -11.97 -1.03 -15.18
C ARG A 171 -13.00 -1.29 -16.27
N ALA A 172 -13.45 -0.26 -16.98
CA ALA A 172 -14.37 -0.41 -18.09
C ALA A 172 -13.70 -1.06 -19.32
N HIS A 173 -12.40 -0.83 -19.49
CA HIS A 173 -11.60 -1.28 -20.63
C HIS A 173 -10.33 -2.00 -20.17
N PRO A 174 -10.46 -3.24 -19.62
CA PRO A 174 -9.33 -3.97 -19.03
C PRO A 174 -8.22 -4.35 -20.03
N ASP A 175 -8.55 -4.41 -21.33
CA ASP A 175 -7.61 -4.75 -22.40
C ASP A 175 -6.85 -3.52 -22.94
N GLU A 176 -7.19 -2.31 -22.50
CA GLU A 176 -6.52 -1.09 -22.94
C GLU A 176 -5.10 -0.98 -22.35
N ASP A 177 -4.14 -0.53 -23.17
CA ASP A 177 -2.81 -0.22 -22.68
C ASP A 177 -2.87 0.92 -21.65
N CYS A 178 -2.35 0.66 -20.45
CA CYS A 178 -2.49 1.57 -19.34
C CYS A 178 -1.80 2.94 -19.57
N LYS A 179 -0.72 2.99 -20.36
CA LYS A 179 -0.05 4.27 -20.67
C LYS A 179 -0.89 5.10 -21.62
N ASN A 180 -1.51 4.47 -22.61
CA ASN A 180 -2.41 5.14 -23.55
C ASN A 180 -3.64 5.71 -22.82
N ALA A 181 -4.30 4.90 -21.99
CA ALA A 181 -5.42 5.37 -21.17
C ALA A 181 -5.02 6.56 -20.29
N ALA A 182 -3.88 6.48 -19.60
CA ALA A 182 -3.42 7.55 -18.71
C ALA A 182 -3.12 8.86 -19.45
N ALA A 183 -2.59 8.80 -20.67
CA ALA A 183 -2.27 9.99 -21.47
C ALA A 183 -3.50 10.85 -21.75
N THR A 184 -4.67 10.22 -22.00
CA THR A 184 -5.95 10.92 -22.23
C THR A 184 -6.37 11.81 -21.05
N TYR A 185 -6.02 11.41 -19.82
CA TYR A 185 -6.38 12.14 -18.60
C TYR A 185 -5.25 13.02 -18.06
N GLY A 186 -4.13 13.16 -18.78
CA GLY A 186 -2.94 13.87 -18.29
C GLY A 186 -2.36 13.22 -17.03
N ALA A 187 -2.45 11.90 -16.94
CA ALA A 187 -1.94 11.09 -15.85
C ALA A 187 -0.77 10.22 -16.34
N ILE A 188 -0.10 9.57 -15.40
CA ILE A 188 0.99 8.62 -15.64
C ILE A 188 0.48 7.24 -15.27
N CYS A 189 0.80 6.24 -16.08
CA CYS A 189 0.66 4.85 -15.68
C CYS A 189 1.98 4.08 -15.87
N PHE A 190 2.30 3.28 -14.85
CA PHE A 190 3.35 2.28 -14.89
C PHE A 190 2.72 0.90 -14.66
N GLY A 191 2.56 0.13 -15.73
CA GLY A 191 2.07 -1.24 -15.67
C GLY A 191 3.18 -2.24 -15.35
N PHE A 192 2.81 -3.31 -14.65
CA PHE A 192 3.70 -4.43 -14.32
C PHE A 192 3.24 -5.67 -15.09
N PRO A 193 3.83 -5.97 -16.25
CA PRO A 193 3.46 -7.16 -17.02
C PRO A 193 3.95 -8.44 -16.33
N GLY A 194 3.23 -9.53 -16.55
CA GLY A 194 3.54 -10.86 -16.02
C GLY A 194 3.11 -11.04 -14.56
N PHE A 195 3.80 -11.92 -13.83
CA PHE A 195 3.41 -12.35 -12.48
C PHE A 195 4.07 -11.47 -11.43
N VAL A 196 3.52 -10.27 -11.24
CA VAL A 196 4.01 -9.30 -10.28
C VAL A 196 2.96 -9.03 -9.20
N THR A 197 3.40 -9.06 -7.95
CA THR A 197 2.61 -8.62 -6.81
C THR A 197 3.20 -7.33 -6.26
N LEU A 198 2.36 -6.30 -6.15
CA LEU A 198 2.70 -5.08 -5.43
C LEU A 198 2.04 -5.14 -4.05
N THR A 199 2.84 -5.01 -3.00
CA THR A 199 2.33 -4.95 -1.63
C THR A 199 2.67 -3.59 -1.02
N PRO A 200 1.67 -2.75 -0.73
CA PRO A 200 1.89 -1.54 0.05
C PRO A 200 2.23 -1.94 1.49
N GLN A 201 3.24 -1.30 2.04
CA GLN A 201 3.72 -1.48 3.40
C GLN A 201 3.63 -0.17 4.16
N VAL A 202 3.19 -0.25 5.42
CA VAL A 202 3.07 0.88 6.32
C VAL A 202 4.17 0.87 7.35
N LYS A 203 4.65 2.06 7.70
CA LYS A 203 5.64 2.25 8.76
C LYS A 203 4.93 2.19 10.12
N VAL A 204 5.36 1.28 10.98
CA VAL A 204 4.94 1.14 12.38
C VAL A 204 6.15 1.17 13.31
N GLU A 205 5.93 1.34 14.60
CA GLU A 205 6.96 1.25 15.63
C GLU A 205 6.67 0.08 16.55
N LEU A 206 7.59 -0.88 16.64
CA LEU A 206 7.46 -2.06 17.50
C LEU A 206 8.55 -2.01 18.56
N ASN A 207 8.16 -1.89 19.83
CA ASN A 207 9.08 -1.77 20.97
C ASN A 207 10.17 -0.70 20.73
N GLY A 208 9.75 0.49 20.27
CA GLY A 208 10.66 1.60 19.96
C GLY A 208 11.41 1.48 18.62
N LYS A 209 11.28 0.37 17.89
CA LYS A 209 11.97 0.15 16.61
C LYS A 209 11.03 0.34 15.44
N THR A 210 11.43 1.19 14.49
CA THR A 210 10.71 1.34 13.22
C THR A 210 10.73 0.02 12.43
N LYS A 211 9.55 -0.43 11.98
CA LYS A 211 9.37 -1.57 11.08
C LYS A 211 8.41 -1.19 9.95
N PHE A 212 8.61 -1.78 8.78
CA PHE A 212 7.60 -1.76 7.71
C PHE A 212 6.88 -3.10 7.72
N VAL A 213 5.56 -3.06 7.74
CA VAL A 213 4.68 -4.23 7.73
C VAL A 213 3.75 -4.13 6.54
N ASP A 214 3.34 -5.28 6.00
CA ASP A 214 2.40 -5.32 4.90
C ASP A 214 1.07 -4.68 5.34
N LEU A 215 0.41 -3.96 4.44
CA LEU A 215 -0.87 -3.39 4.75
C LEU A 215 -1.87 -4.52 5.04
N GLY A 216 -2.63 -4.39 6.13
CA GLY A 216 -3.51 -5.46 6.59
C GLY A 216 -2.92 -6.36 7.68
N THR A 217 -1.61 -6.22 8.00
CA THR A 217 -0.99 -6.94 9.12
C THR A 217 -1.75 -6.69 10.43
N LYS A 218 -2.12 -7.78 11.10
CA LYS A 218 -2.83 -7.76 12.39
C LYS A 218 -1.86 -7.80 13.56
N ILE A 219 -2.29 -7.34 14.73
CA ILE A 219 -1.50 -7.39 15.97
C ILE A 219 -0.97 -8.81 16.25
N LYS A 220 -1.80 -9.84 16.06
CA LYS A 220 -1.40 -11.24 16.27
C LYS A 220 -0.15 -11.67 15.50
N GLU A 221 0.09 -11.09 14.33
CA GLU A 221 1.22 -11.43 13.46
C GLU A 221 2.54 -10.85 13.98
N LEU A 222 2.48 -9.90 14.91
CA LEU A 222 3.65 -9.31 15.55
C LEU A 222 4.04 -9.99 16.86
N LEU A 223 3.15 -10.80 17.43
CA LEU A 223 3.35 -11.43 18.73
C LEU A 223 3.95 -12.83 18.55
N SER A 224 5.13 -13.07 19.12
CA SER A 224 5.79 -14.38 19.08
C SER A 224 5.54 -15.18 20.38
N ARG A 225 4.56 -16.11 20.35
CA ARG A 225 4.21 -17.13 21.38
C ARG A 225 3.79 -16.63 22.79
N SER A 226 2.82 -17.37 23.37
CA SER A 226 1.96 -17.06 24.54
C SER A 226 1.17 -15.75 24.40
N GLN A 227 0.02 -15.81 23.71
CA GLN A 227 -0.89 -14.68 23.52
C GLN A 227 -1.40 -14.11 24.85
N ALA A 228 -1.60 -14.96 25.88
CA ALA A 228 -2.18 -14.57 27.15
C ALA A 228 -1.28 -13.61 27.96
N ASP A 229 0.04 -13.83 27.96
CA ASP A 229 0.98 -12.99 28.70
C ASP A 229 1.36 -11.73 27.91
N ALA A 230 1.41 -11.85 26.58
CA ALA A 230 1.64 -10.71 25.69
C ALA A 230 0.51 -9.68 25.76
N LEU A 231 -0.75 -10.11 25.91
CA LEU A 231 -1.90 -9.20 25.95
C LEU A 231 -1.94 -8.31 27.19
N LYS A 232 -1.57 -8.83 28.36
CA LYS A 232 -1.53 -8.04 29.61
C LYS A 232 -0.53 -6.88 29.57
N SER A 233 0.48 -7.00 28.71
CA SER A 233 1.57 -6.04 28.56
C SER A 233 1.51 -5.23 27.27
N LEU A 234 0.51 -5.52 26.43
CA LEU A 234 0.33 -4.90 25.13
C LEU A 234 -0.17 -3.47 25.31
N ARG A 235 0.54 -2.52 24.72
CA ARG A 235 0.08 -1.14 24.55
C ARG A 235 0.14 -0.79 23.07
N ILE A 236 -0.95 -0.20 22.60
CA ILE A 236 -1.08 0.26 21.21
C ILE A 236 -1.40 1.74 21.25
N GLN A 237 -0.59 2.55 20.59
CA GLN A 237 -0.84 3.97 20.40
C GLN A 237 -1.10 4.23 18.92
N ARG A 238 -2.21 4.89 18.60
CA ARG A 238 -2.57 5.28 17.25
C ARG A 238 -2.25 6.73 17.01
N LEU A 239 -1.62 7.00 15.87
CA LEU A 239 -1.38 8.35 15.41
C LEU A 239 -2.66 8.91 14.79
N PHE A 240 -3.16 10.01 15.34
CA PHE A 240 -4.32 10.74 14.84
C PHE A 240 -4.03 12.25 14.86
N LEU A 241 -4.15 12.93 13.72
CA LEU A 241 -3.86 14.36 13.56
C LEU A 241 -2.54 14.79 14.24
N ASP A 242 -1.45 14.07 13.92
CA ASP A 242 -0.10 14.28 14.46
C ASP A 242 0.07 14.07 15.98
N SER A 243 -0.97 13.56 16.65
CA SER A 243 -0.95 13.24 18.09
C SER A 243 -1.17 11.74 18.33
N TYR A 244 -0.53 11.21 19.37
CA TYR A 244 -0.66 9.80 19.75
C TYR A 244 -1.76 9.60 20.79
N TYR A 245 -2.62 8.62 20.55
CA TYR A 245 -3.71 8.23 21.46
C TYR A 245 -3.57 6.76 21.82
N ASP A 246 -3.70 6.45 23.11
CA ASP A 246 -3.72 5.07 23.58
C ASP A 246 -5.04 4.41 23.18
N LEU A 247 -4.95 3.21 22.60
CA LEU A 247 -6.13 2.38 22.36
C LEU A 247 -6.44 1.59 23.62
N TYR A 248 -7.58 1.89 24.24
CA TYR A 248 -8.08 1.16 25.39
C TYR A 248 -8.83 -0.10 24.94
N PHE A 249 -8.44 -1.24 25.51
CA PHE A 249 -9.10 -2.53 25.31
C PHE A 249 -8.99 -3.37 26.58
N ASP A 250 -9.89 -4.32 26.76
CA ASP A 250 -9.81 -5.29 27.84
C ASP A 250 -8.66 -6.29 27.56
N PRO A 251 -7.66 -6.45 28.45
CA PRO A 251 -6.59 -7.43 28.26
C PRO A 251 -7.05 -8.89 28.19
N ALA A 252 -8.29 -9.19 28.61
CA ALA A 252 -8.92 -10.49 28.43
C ALA A 252 -9.61 -10.65 27.05
N ASP A 253 -9.85 -9.56 26.33
CA ASP A 253 -10.49 -9.58 25.02
C ASP A 253 -9.49 -9.91 23.91
N LEU A 254 -9.54 -11.15 23.43
CA LEU A 254 -8.71 -11.63 22.34
C LEU A 254 -9.01 -10.94 21.00
N ASN A 255 -10.12 -10.21 20.86
CA ASN A 255 -10.45 -9.50 19.61
C ASN A 255 -9.42 -8.42 19.26
N VAL A 256 -8.72 -7.86 20.25
CA VAL A 256 -7.62 -6.90 20.00
C VAL A 256 -6.52 -7.50 19.11
N LEU A 257 -6.32 -8.82 19.13
CA LEU A 257 -5.35 -9.51 18.28
C LEU A 257 -5.71 -9.45 16.78
N SER A 258 -6.99 -9.23 16.47
CA SER A 258 -7.48 -9.05 15.10
C SER A 258 -7.42 -7.60 14.64
N LEU A 259 -7.06 -6.66 15.54
CA LEU A 259 -6.86 -5.26 15.18
C LEU A 259 -5.76 -5.16 14.12
N THR A 260 -6.09 -4.49 13.03
CA THR A 260 -5.15 -4.24 11.93
C THR A 260 -4.34 -2.98 12.22
N LEU A 261 -3.05 -3.06 11.92
CA LEU A 261 -2.10 -1.97 12.10
C LEU A 261 -2.30 -0.92 11.00
N VAL A 262 -2.20 0.35 11.40
CA VAL A 262 -2.15 1.47 10.46
C VAL A 262 -0.81 2.19 10.53
N ALA A 263 -0.50 2.97 9.50
CA ALA A 263 0.72 3.77 9.46
C ALA A 263 0.83 4.68 10.69
N GLY A 264 2.01 4.67 11.30
CA GLY A 264 2.31 5.45 12.49
C GLY A 264 1.98 4.75 13.80
N ASP A 265 1.22 3.63 13.80
CA ASP A 265 0.91 2.89 15.03
C ASP A 265 2.19 2.52 15.78
N ARG A 266 2.16 2.71 17.11
CA ARG A 266 3.18 2.25 18.03
C ARG A 266 2.64 1.07 18.81
N VAL A 267 3.35 -0.04 18.79
CA VAL A 267 3.04 -1.23 19.56
C VAL A 267 4.19 -1.50 20.50
N SER A 268 3.89 -1.64 21.78
CA SER A 268 4.87 -2.01 22.79
C SER A 268 4.38 -3.16 23.65
N LEU A 269 5.30 -4.03 24.03
CA LEU A 269 5.11 -5.14 24.94
C LEU A 269 6.04 -4.90 26.12
N SER A 270 5.50 -4.72 27.31
CA SER A 270 6.34 -4.70 28.51
C SER A 270 6.73 -6.12 28.89
N THR A 271 8.00 -6.50 28.70
CA THR A 271 8.58 -7.68 29.36
C THR A 271 8.67 -7.39 30.86
N SER A 272 7.60 -7.66 31.61
CA SER A 272 7.64 -7.54 33.07
C SER A 272 8.36 -8.75 33.67
N SER A 273 9.68 -8.61 33.80
CA SER A 273 10.45 -9.19 34.90
C SER A 273 11.41 -8.13 35.45
N ARG A 274 10.87 -6.95 35.80
CA ARG A 274 11.52 -6.09 36.79
C ARG A 274 10.89 -6.37 38.14
N VAL A 275 11.48 -7.32 38.86
CA VAL A 275 11.38 -7.39 40.31
C VAL A 275 11.91 -6.06 40.84
N LEU A 276 11.01 -5.25 41.39
CA LEU A 276 11.40 -4.16 42.26
C LEU A 276 11.90 -4.81 43.56
N HIS A 277 13.21 -4.69 43.81
CA HIS A 277 13.80 -4.86 45.13
C HIS A 277 13.62 -3.57 45.93
#